data_AF-A0A9P0L8S0-F1
#
_entry.id   AF-A0A9P0L8S0-F1
#
_cell.length_a   1.000
_cell.length_b   1.000
_cell.length_c   1.000
_cell.angle_alpha   90.00
_cell.angle_beta   90.00
_cell.angle_gamma   90.00
#
_symmetry.space_group_name_H-M   'P 1'
#
loop_
_entity.id
_entity.type
_entity.pdbx_description
1 polymer ?
#
loop_
_entity_poly.entity_id
_entity_poly.type
_entity_poly.pdbx_seq_one_letter_code
_entity_poly.pdbx_strand_id
1 'polypeptide(L)'
;MYGDMKSLHDPFKVNEILFPAIHTISQYIFDNKEVKALMGNDSTFDLVIVESLFPEMLIFGEVYKCPTVFLSSFGGLNRIHESIGNPIHPIVYPELPLPFYTDLTFKERITSVLFYLNDKFGFLRRSYEMKNNMLKKYFGENAPTVTQLSDKVSMTFLNVHPALDGVRLIGQNTINFGGMIHIRKPQPLPKDLKEFLDESKEGVVYFSLGSNVRSADLKQEEFEAIVQALSELPYKVLWKYESEDIPKKPKNVKFVKWTPQQDVLRSRTLGYVSAYINFLKGIQM
;
A
#
# COMPACT_ATOMS: atom_id res chain seq x y z
N MET A 1 12.47 13.30 4.03
CA MET A 1 11.89 11.94 4.10
C MET A 1 12.32 11.04 2.94
N TYR A 2 13.18 11.49 2.03
CA TYR A 2 13.69 10.67 0.92
C TYR A 2 15.19 10.43 1.13
N GLY A 3 15.50 9.44 1.96
CA GLY A 3 16.84 8.86 2.05
C GLY A 3 17.16 8.05 0.80
N ASP A 4 18.44 7.70 0.64
CA ASP A 4 19.06 7.04 -0.52
C ASP A 4 18.16 5.96 -1.17
N MET A 5 17.52 6.30 -2.29
CA MET A 5 16.63 5.40 -3.04
C MET A 5 17.33 4.11 -3.52
N LYS A 6 18.67 4.06 -3.47
CA LYS A 6 19.44 2.83 -3.68
C LYS A 6 19.09 1.71 -2.70
N SER A 7 18.63 2.06 -1.50
CA SER A 7 18.19 1.09 -0.48
C SER A 7 16.88 0.39 -0.84
N LEU A 8 16.08 0.91 -1.78
CA LEU A 8 14.86 0.24 -2.27
C LEU A 8 15.16 -0.96 -3.19
N HIS A 9 16.38 -1.07 -3.72
CA HIS A 9 16.79 -2.21 -4.54
C HIS A 9 17.25 -3.41 -3.69
N ASP A 10 17.57 -3.19 -2.42
CA ASP A 10 17.91 -4.24 -1.48
C ASP A 10 16.66 -4.58 -0.65
N PRO A 11 16.02 -5.74 -0.88
CA PRO A 11 14.80 -6.09 -0.16
C PRO A 11 15.03 -6.09 1.36
N PHE A 12 16.25 -6.35 1.83
CA PHE A 12 16.61 -6.35 3.25
C PHE A 12 16.59 -4.94 3.87
N LYS A 13 16.63 -3.87 3.06
CA LYS A 13 16.65 -2.48 3.56
C LYS A 13 15.34 -1.74 3.34
N VAL A 14 14.42 -2.25 2.53
CA VAL A 14 13.10 -1.60 2.28
C VAL A 14 12.36 -1.33 3.58
N ASN A 15 12.42 -2.28 4.51
CA ASN A 15 11.83 -2.18 5.84
C ASN A 15 12.39 -0.99 6.65
N GLU A 16 13.67 -0.64 6.49
CA GLU A 16 14.29 0.47 7.22
C GLU A 16 13.71 1.84 6.84
N ILE A 17 13.14 1.97 5.64
CA ILE A 17 12.51 3.20 5.16
C ILE A 17 11.03 3.26 5.59
N LEU A 18 10.31 2.15 5.47
CA LEU A 18 8.86 2.13 5.71
C LEU A 18 8.50 2.22 7.19
N PHE A 19 9.27 1.57 8.07
CA PHE A 19 8.91 1.49 9.50
C PHE A 19 8.92 2.84 10.23
N PRO A 20 9.93 3.73 10.07
CA PRO A 20 9.90 5.05 10.71
C PRO A 20 8.68 5.88 10.28
N ALA A 21 8.28 5.78 9.00
CA ALA A 21 7.09 6.46 8.49
C ALA A 21 5.81 5.91 9.15
N ILE A 22 5.64 4.59 9.20
CA ILE A 22 4.51 3.93 9.87
C ILE A 22 4.46 4.32 11.36
N HIS A 23 5.60 4.29 12.06
CA HIS A 23 5.67 4.67 13.46
C HIS A 23 5.26 6.13 13.70
N THR A 24 5.71 7.04 12.83
CA THR A 24 5.36 8.47 12.89
C THR A 24 3.86 8.68 12.68
N ILE A 25 3.26 7.95 11.73
CA ILE A 25 1.82 8.00 11.49
C ILE A 25 1.05 7.53 12.74
N SER A 26 1.47 6.43 13.36
CA SER A 26 0.82 5.92 14.58
C SER A 26 0.89 6.91 15.74
N GLN A 27 2.05 7.55 15.94
CA GLN A 27 2.18 8.61 16.94
C GLN A 27 1.23 9.78 16.64
N TYR A 28 1.14 10.21 15.38
CA TYR A 28 0.23 11.27 14.97
C TYR A 28 -1.24 10.90 15.23
N ILE A 29 -1.63 9.65 14.98
CA ILE A 29 -2.99 9.16 15.28
C ILE A 29 -3.27 9.25 16.78
N PHE A 30 -2.37 8.76 17.64
CA PHE A 30 -2.58 8.84 19.09
C PHE A 30 -2.55 10.28 19.61
N ASP A 31 -1.77 11.17 18.98
CA ASP A 31 -1.69 12.56 19.39
C ASP A 31 -2.81 13.46 18.86
N ASN A 32 -3.56 12.97 17.87
CA ASN A 32 -4.68 13.67 17.27
C ASN A 32 -5.78 13.98 18.32
N LYS A 33 -6.26 15.23 18.31
CA LYS A 33 -7.22 15.73 19.32
C LYS A 33 -8.59 15.05 19.19
N GLU A 34 -9.03 14.74 17.98
CA GLU A 34 -10.30 14.06 17.74
C GLU A 34 -10.24 12.60 18.21
N VAL A 35 -9.12 11.91 17.98
CA VAL A 35 -8.88 10.56 18.51
C VAL A 35 -8.85 10.55 20.03
N LYS A 36 -8.13 11.50 20.66
CA LYS A 36 -8.12 11.67 22.12
C LYS A 36 -9.51 11.95 22.69
N ALA A 37 -10.28 12.80 22.03
CA ALA A 37 -11.66 13.10 22.44
C ALA A 37 -12.58 11.87 22.31
N LEU A 38 -12.38 11.06 21.27
CA LEU A 38 -13.15 9.83 21.07
C LEU A 38 -12.85 8.78 22.14
N MET A 39 -11.58 8.63 22.55
CA MET A 39 -11.20 7.72 23.64
C MET A 39 -11.74 8.13 25.01
N GLY A 40 -12.00 9.43 25.21
CA GLY A 40 -12.41 9.99 26.49
C GLY A 40 -13.92 10.20 26.64
N ASN A 41 -14.72 9.82 25.65
CA ASN A 41 -16.18 10.00 25.69
C ASN A 41 -16.91 8.67 25.93
N ASP A 42 -18.22 8.74 26.14
CA ASP A 42 -19.06 7.57 26.41
C ASP A 42 -19.54 6.87 25.11
N SER A 43 -18.84 7.04 23.99
CA SER A 43 -19.21 6.38 22.73
C SER A 43 -18.95 4.88 22.82
N THR A 44 -19.88 4.12 22.26
CA THR A 44 -19.77 2.66 22.14
C THR A 44 -19.68 2.27 20.67
N PHE A 45 -18.93 1.21 20.40
CA PHE A 45 -18.77 0.65 19.06
C PHE A 45 -18.97 -0.86 19.10
N ASP A 46 -19.57 -1.41 18.05
CA ASP A 46 -19.77 -2.85 17.92
C ASP A 46 -18.54 -3.56 17.32
N LEU A 47 -17.67 -2.81 16.63
CA LEU A 47 -16.53 -3.36 15.88
C LEU A 47 -15.44 -2.31 15.66
N VAL A 48 -14.18 -2.73 15.81
CA VAL A 48 -13.00 -1.95 15.43
C VAL A 48 -12.31 -2.63 14.25
N ILE A 49 -12.22 -1.91 13.12
CA ILE A 49 -11.52 -2.37 11.91
C ILE A 49 -10.20 -1.64 11.81
N VAL A 50 -9.09 -2.38 11.75
CA VAL A 50 -7.73 -1.83 11.79
C VAL A 50 -6.98 -2.20 10.52
N GLU A 51 -6.35 -1.22 9.89
CA GLU A 51 -5.37 -1.49 8.84
C GLU A 51 -4.20 -2.28 9.43
N SER A 52 -3.98 -3.48 8.91
CA SER A 52 -3.05 -4.50 9.39
C SER A 52 -1.58 -4.06 9.48
N LEU A 53 -1.20 -2.97 8.79
CA LEU A 53 0.10 -2.30 8.95
C LEU A 53 0.29 -1.62 10.32
N PHE A 54 -0.81 -1.27 10.99
CA PHE A 54 -0.87 -0.55 12.26
C PHE A 54 -1.52 -1.40 13.38
N PRO A 55 -1.01 -2.61 13.68
CA PRO A 55 -1.60 -3.52 14.66
C PRO A 55 -1.67 -2.95 16.10
N GLU A 56 -0.88 -1.93 16.43
CA GLU A 56 -1.01 -1.17 17.67
C GLU A 56 -2.39 -0.51 17.82
N MET A 57 -3.08 -0.18 16.73
CA MET A 57 -4.41 0.43 16.77
C MET A 57 -5.49 -0.56 17.22
N LEU A 58 -5.18 -1.86 17.31
CA LEU A 58 -6.07 -2.85 17.92
C LEU A 58 -6.38 -2.54 19.40
N ILE A 59 -5.58 -1.69 20.05
CA ILE A 59 -5.83 -1.22 21.42
C ILE A 59 -7.23 -0.60 21.57
N PHE A 60 -7.80 -0.03 20.50
CA PHE A 60 -9.16 0.51 20.53
C PHE A 60 -10.22 -0.57 20.80
N GLY A 61 -9.95 -1.84 20.49
CA GLY A 61 -10.81 -2.95 20.90
C GLY A 61 -10.91 -3.11 22.42
N GLU A 62 -9.83 -2.83 23.15
CA GLU A 62 -9.82 -2.83 24.62
C GLU A 62 -10.50 -1.58 25.18
N VAL A 63 -10.28 -0.42 24.55
CA VAL A 63 -10.91 0.86 24.94
C VAL A 63 -12.43 0.75 24.84
N TYR A 64 -12.95 0.28 23.70
CA TYR A 64 -14.39 0.20 23.45
C TYR A 64 -15.01 -1.16 23.81
N LYS A 65 -14.20 -2.11 24.28
CA LYS A 65 -14.60 -3.47 24.68
C LYS A 65 -15.39 -4.21 23.60
N CYS A 66 -14.92 -4.12 22.36
CA CYS A 66 -15.56 -4.73 21.20
C CYS A 66 -14.57 -5.60 20.40
N PRO A 67 -15.07 -6.52 19.56
CA PRO A 67 -14.22 -7.30 18.66
C PRO A 67 -13.37 -6.43 17.74
N THR A 68 -12.22 -6.97 17.36
CA THR A 68 -11.32 -6.34 16.40
C THR A 68 -11.14 -7.20 15.15
N VAL A 69 -10.99 -6.53 14.02
CA VAL A 69 -10.81 -7.14 12.71
C VAL A 69 -9.69 -6.44 11.97
N PHE A 70 -8.83 -7.23 11.33
CA PHE A 70 -7.85 -6.67 10.40
C PHE A 70 -8.46 -6.43 9.03
N LEU A 71 -8.05 -5.34 8.42
CA LEU A 71 -8.20 -5.06 7.00
C LEU A 71 -6.79 -4.85 6.43
N SER A 72 -6.43 -5.54 5.37
CA SER A 72 -5.25 -5.20 4.57
C SER A 72 -5.70 -4.56 3.27
N SER A 73 -5.21 -3.35 3.00
CA SER A 73 -5.40 -2.65 1.72
C SER A 73 -4.69 -3.32 0.53
N PHE A 74 -3.83 -4.30 0.81
CA PHE A 74 -3.17 -5.18 -0.17
C PHE A 74 -3.28 -6.64 0.30
N GLY A 75 -2.38 -7.51 -0.17
CA GLY A 75 -2.26 -8.89 0.34
C GLY A 75 -1.89 -8.95 1.82
N GLY A 76 -1.96 -10.15 2.39
CA GLY A 76 -1.51 -10.40 3.76
C GLY A 76 0.00 -10.66 3.78
N LEU A 77 0.75 -9.87 4.56
CA LEU A 77 2.10 -10.27 4.98
C LEU A 77 2.03 -11.58 5.77
N ASN A 78 3.08 -12.40 5.74
CA ASN A 78 3.06 -13.69 6.45
C ASN A 78 2.73 -13.54 7.94
N ARG A 79 3.17 -12.46 8.60
CA ARG A 79 2.82 -12.18 10.00
C ARG A 79 1.31 -12.05 10.25
N ILE A 80 0.55 -11.51 9.29
CA ILE A 80 -0.90 -11.33 9.41
C ILE A 80 -1.56 -12.70 9.30
N HIS A 81 -1.11 -13.50 8.33
CA HIS A 81 -1.53 -14.89 8.19
C HIS A 81 -1.21 -15.71 9.46
N GLU A 82 0.00 -15.58 10.01
CA GLU A 82 0.40 -16.26 11.24
C GLU A 82 -0.49 -15.88 12.43
N SER A 83 -0.81 -14.58 12.60
CA SER A 83 -1.63 -14.11 13.73
C SER A 83 -3.07 -14.65 13.75
N ILE A 84 -3.59 -15.07 12.59
CA ILE A 84 -4.96 -15.58 12.45
C ILE A 84 -4.98 -17.11 12.23
N GLY A 85 -3.82 -17.77 12.40
CA GLY A 85 -3.67 -19.22 12.33
C GLY A 85 -3.53 -19.80 10.92
N ASN A 86 -3.31 -18.97 9.90
CA ASN A 86 -3.06 -19.44 8.55
C ASN A 86 -1.64 -20.02 8.43
N PRO A 87 -1.44 -21.06 7.59
CA PRO A 87 -0.11 -21.61 7.35
C PRO A 87 0.80 -20.58 6.66
N ILE A 88 2.04 -20.50 7.15
CA ILE A 88 3.12 -19.72 6.56
C ILE A 88 4.24 -20.65 6.12
N HIS A 89 4.83 -20.38 4.97
CA HIS A 89 5.99 -21.14 4.48
C HIS A 89 6.81 -20.23 3.56
N PRO A 90 8.03 -19.83 3.94
CA PRO A 90 8.78 -18.79 3.22
C PRO A 90 9.13 -19.15 1.77
N ILE A 91 9.11 -20.44 1.41
CA ILE A 91 9.34 -20.87 0.02
C ILE A 91 8.05 -20.91 -0.81
N VAL A 92 6.92 -21.29 -0.20
CA VAL A 92 5.64 -21.42 -0.92
C VAL A 92 4.96 -20.06 -1.00
N TYR A 93 5.15 -19.25 0.05
CA TYR A 93 4.67 -17.88 0.16
C TYR A 93 5.85 -16.95 0.51
N PRO A 94 6.71 -16.61 -0.49
CA PRO A 94 7.77 -15.63 -0.29
C PRO A 94 7.23 -14.31 0.25
N GLU A 95 8.04 -13.60 1.04
CA GLU A 95 7.66 -12.30 1.55
C GLU A 95 7.51 -11.28 0.41
N LEU A 96 6.52 -10.40 0.51
CA LEU A 96 6.18 -9.40 -0.51
C LEU A 96 7.34 -8.52 -1.00
N PRO A 97 8.36 -8.16 -0.19
CA PRO A 97 9.52 -7.42 -0.68
C PRO A 97 10.42 -8.20 -1.64
N LEU A 98 10.32 -9.53 -1.69
CA LEU A 98 11.11 -10.37 -2.58
C LEU A 98 10.45 -10.45 -3.96
N PRO A 99 11.22 -10.39 -5.05
CA PRO A 99 10.69 -10.50 -6.41
C PRO A 99 10.44 -11.97 -6.82
N PHE A 100 9.89 -12.78 -5.92
CA PHE A 100 9.68 -14.22 -6.12
C PHE A 100 8.19 -14.55 -6.22
N TYR A 101 7.81 -15.42 -7.17
CA TYR A 101 6.40 -15.76 -7.43
C TYR A 101 6.19 -17.28 -7.52
N THR A 102 6.56 -17.87 -8.65
CA THR A 102 6.38 -19.29 -8.94
C THR A 102 7.72 -19.93 -9.29
N ASP A 103 7.84 -21.23 -9.06
CA ASP A 103 8.98 -22.05 -9.50
C ASP A 103 10.36 -21.56 -9.07
N LEU A 104 10.48 -21.17 -7.80
CA LEU A 104 11.74 -20.67 -7.22
C LEU A 104 12.88 -21.68 -7.41
N THR A 105 14.00 -21.18 -7.94
CA THR A 105 15.28 -21.88 -8.01
C THR A 105 15.84 -22.14 -6.62
N PHE A 106 16.79 -23.07 -6.50
CA PHE A 106 17.41 -23.39 -5.20
C PHE A 106 17.99 -22.15 -4.49
N LYS A 107 18.61 -21.23 -5.23
CA LYS A 107 19.16 -19.99 -4.66
C LYS A 107 18.06 -19.08 -4.13
N GLU A 108 16.97 -18.90 -4.88
CA GLU A 108 15.84 -18.07 -4.46
C GLU A 108 15.13 -18.66 -3.23
N ARG A 109 15.03 -19.99 -3.14
CA ARG A 109 14.51 -20.67 -1.94
C ARG A 109 15.35 -20.35 -0.71
N ILE A 110 16.67 -20.42 -0.82
CA ILE A 110 17.59 -20.06 0.28
C ILE A 110 17.42 -18.58 0.64
N THR A 111 17.43 -17.69 -0.35
CA THR A 111 17.24 -16.24 -0.14
C THR A 111 15.92 -15.97 0.57
N SER A 112 14.83 -16.62 0.16
CA SER A 112 13.51 -16.43 0.77
C SER A 112 13.49 -16.87 2.24
N VAL A 113 14.11 -18.01 2.57
CA VAL A 113 14.24 -18.47 3.95
C VAL A 113 15.08 -17.51 4.79
N LEU A 114 16.24 -17.08 4.28
CA LEU A 114 17.11 -16.14 4.98
C LEU A 114 16.42 -14.78 5.20
N PHE A 115 15.68 -14.30 4.20
CA PHE A 115 14.89 -13.09 4.31
C PHE A 115 13.83 -13.22 5.39
N TYR A 116 13.04 -14.29 5.37
CA TYR A 116 12.01 -14.55 6.38
C TYR A 116 12.59 -14.61 7.80
N LEU A 117 13.72 -15.29 8.00
CA LEU A 117 14.37 -15.37 9.31
C LEU A 117 14.84 -13.99 9.78
N ASN A 118 15.46 -13.22 8.88
CA ASN A 118 15.89 -11.86 9.19
C ASN A 118 14.71 -10.92 9.46
N ASP A 119 13.63 -11.04 8.70
CA ASP A 119 12.40 -10.26 8.93
C ASP A 119 11.79 -10.61 10.30
N LYS A 120 11.54 -11.90 10.56
CA LYS A 120 10.90 -12.36 11.79
C LYS A 120 11.72 -12.05 13.04
N PHE A 121 13.00 -12.41 13.06
CA PHE A 121 13.84 -12.29 14.26
C PHE A 121 14.56 -10.94 14.38
N GLY A 122 14.75 -10.22 13.28
CA GLY A 122 15.43 -8.93 13.25
C GLY A 122 14.46 -7.75 13.15
N PHE A 123 13.75 -7.64 12.03
CA PHE A 123 12.94 -6.45 11.74
C PHE A 123 11.62 -6.42 12.53
N LEU A 124 10.82 -7.48 12.46
CA LEU A 124 9.50 -7.55 13.07
C LEU A 124 9.59 -7.43 14.59
N ARG A 125 10.57 -8.10 15.20
CA ARG A 125 10.85 -7.98 16.63
C ARG A 125 11.08 -6.52 17.06
N ARG A 126 11.99 -5.81 16.39
CA ARG A 126 12.27 -4.39 16.67
C ARG A 126 11.03 -3.51 16.46
N SER A 127 10.29 -3.76 15.38
CA SER A 127 9.05 -3.05 15.08
C SER A 127 8.01 -3.22 16.19
N TYR A 128 7.83 -4.45 16.70
CA TYR A 128 6.88 -4.74 17.78
C TYR A 128 7.35 -4.14 19.11
N GLU A 129 8.65 -4.17 19.42
CA GLU A 129 9.20 -3.48 20.59
C GLU A 129 8.90 -1.98 20.55
N MET A 130 9.13 -1.31 19.41
CA MET A 130 8.81 0.12 19.25
C MET A 130 7.31 0.41 19.42
N LYS A 131 6.44 -0.44 18.86
CA LYS A 131 4.98 -0.30 18.97
C LYS A 131 4.48 -0.58 20.39
N ASN A 132 5.03 -1.58 21.07
CA ASN A 132 4.73 -1.87 22.47
C ASN A 132 5.13 -0.69 23.38
N ASN A 133 6.30 -0.09 23.15
CA ASN A 133 6.72 1.12 23.88
C ASN A 133 5.77 2.29 23.62
N MET A 134 5.24 2.42 22.40
CA MET A 134 4.21 3.41 22.09
C MET A 134 2.92 3.14 22.87
N LEU A 135 2.43 1.90 22.88
CA LEU A 135 1.24 1.53 23.65
C LEU A 135 1.42 1.84 25.14
N LYS A 136 2.60 1.54 25.70
CA LYS A 136 2.94 1.88 27.08
C LYS A 136 2.93 3.38 27.35
N LYS A 137 3.47 4.18 26.42
CA LYS A 137 3.48 5.64 26.51
C LYS A 137 2.06 6.23 26.61
N TYR A 138 1.11 5.71 25.83
CA TYR A 138 -0.25 6.28 25.76
C TYR A 138 -1.24 5.63 26.73
N PHE A 139 -1.08 4.35 27.09
CA PHE A 139 -2.04 3.58 27.88
C PHE A 139 -1.46 3.02 29.19
N GLY A 140 -0.20 3.32 29.52
CA GLY A 140 0.49 2.92 30.75
C GLY A 140 1.23 1.58 30.64
N GLU A 141 2.06 1.26 31.64
CA GLU A 141 2.94 0.08 31.63
C GLU A 141 2.21 -1.26 31.49
N ASN A 142 0.94 -1.32 31.88
CA ASN A 142 0.09 -2.52 31.79
C ASN A 142 -0.62 -2.64 30.43
N ALA A 143 -0.33 -1.77 29.47
CA ALA A 143 -0.90 -1.86 28.13
C ALA A 143 -0.59 -3.23 27.50
N PRO A 144 -1.56 -3.88 26.83
CA PRO A 144 -1.31 -5.14 26.14
C PRO A 144 -0.29 -4.93 25.01
N THR A 145 0.48 -5.98 24.76
CA THR A 145 1.42 -5.99 23.64
C THR A 145 0.69 -6.14 22.30
N VAL A 146 1.34 -5.70 21.22
CA VAL A 146 0.86 -5.90 19.84
C VAL A 146 0.55 -7.37 19.56
N THR A 147 1.35 -8.31 20.08
CA THR A 147 1.08 -9.75 19.94
C THR A 147 -0.22 -10.14 20.63
N GLN A 148 -0.40 -9.75 21.91
CA GLN A 148 -1.63 -10.05 22.65
C GLN A 148 -2.88 -9.45 22.00
N LEU A 149 -2.75 -8.25 21.42
CA LEU A 149 -3.84 -7.62 20.67
C LEU A 149 -4.12 -8.38 19.37
N SER A 150 -3.09 -8.79 18.64
CA SER A 150 -3.21 -9.51 17.37
C SER A 150 -3.83 -10.91 17.56
N ASP A 151 -3.50 -11.59 18.66
CA ASP A 151 -4.05 -12.91 18.99
C ASP A 151 -5.57 -12.88 19.27
N LYS A 152 -6.13 -11.70 19.56
CA LYS A 152 -7.57 -11.49 19.78
C LYS A 152 -8.34 -11.11 18.51
N VAL A 153 -7.65 -10.94 17.37
CA VAL A 153 -8.30 -10.57 16.11
C VAL A 153 -9.25 -11.67 15.68
N SER A 154 -10.51 -11.30 15.45
CA SER A 154 -11.57 -12.27 15.14
C SER A 154 -11.60 -12.65 13.66
N MET A 155 -11.20 -11.73 12.77
CA MET A 155 -11.23 -11.92 11.33
C MET A 155 -10.20 -11.03 10.64
N THR A 156 -9.74 -11.46 9.46
CA THR A 156 -8.89 -10.66 8.56
C THR A 156 -9.53 -10.56 7.18
N PHE A 157 -9.67 -9.33 6.68
CA PHE A 157 -10.09 -9.03 5.33
C PHE A 157 -8.87 -8.64 4.48
N LEU A 158 -8.67 -9.32 3.35
CA LEU A 158 -7.54 -9.04 2.44
C LEU A 158 -8.04 -8.52 1.10
N ASN A 159 -7.48 -7.39 0.65
CA ASN A 159 -7.82 -6.75 -0.62
C ASN A 159 -7.10 -7.40 -1.81
N VAL A 160 -7.24 -8.72 -1.96
CA VAL A 160 -6.63 -9.50 -3.04
C VAL A 160 -7.62 -10.44 -3.69
N HIS A 161 -7.37 -10.74 -4.96
CA HIS A 161 -8.10 -11.76 -5.68
C HIS A 161 -7.23 -13.02 -5.75
N PRO A 162 -7.71 -14.21 -5.32
CA PRO A 162 -6.92 -15.44 -5.31
C PRO A 162 -6.30 -15.80 -6.67
N ALA A 163 -6.98 -15.48 -7.77
CA ALA A 163 -6.45 -15.71 -9.11
C ALA A 163 -5.23 -14.82 -9.46
N LEU A 164 -5.03 -13.70 -8.77
CA LEU A 164 -3.94 -12.76 -9.01
C LEU A 164 -2.81 -12.87 -7.98
N ASP A 165 -3.15 -13.23 -6.73
CA ASP A 165 -2.21 -13.30 -5.60
C ASP A 165 -1.65 -14.72 -5.36
N GLY A 166 -2.06 -15.68 -6.19
CA GLY A 166 -1.69 -17.08 -6.08
C GLY A 166 -2.58 -17.85 -5.09
N VAL A 167 -2.38 -19.17 -5.07
CA VAL A 167 -3.15 -20.08 -4.22
C VAL A 167 -2.49 -20.16 -2.84
N ARG A 168 -3.11 -19.53 -1.84
CA ARG A 168 -2.74 -19.67 -0.42
C ARG A 168 -3.83 -20.39 0.34
N LEU A 169 -3.43 -21.32 1.19
CA LEU A 169 -4.32 -21.93 2.17
C LEU A 169 -4.69 -20.90 3.24
N ILE A 170 -5.98 -20.59 3.35
CA ILE A 170 -6.52 -19.64 4.33
C ILE A 170 -7.67 -20.28 5.12
N GLY A 171 -7.77 -19.95 6.40
CA GLY A 171 -8.85 -20.36 7.30
C GLY A 171 -10.11 -19.54 7.08
N GLN A 172 -11.21 -20.00 7.69
CA GLN A 172 -12.54 -19.35 7.57
C GLN A 172 -12.58 -17.93 8.16
N ASN A 173 -11.64 -17.60 9.04
CA ASN A 173 -11.46 -16.28 9.63
C ASN A 173 -10.65 -15.33 8.72
N THR A 174 -10.33 -15.73 7.49
CA THR A 174 -9.66 -14.90 6.49
C THR A 174 -10.51 -14.80 5.23
N ILE A 175 -10.89 -13.58 4.84
CA ILE A 175 -11.78 -13.32 3.71
C ILE A 175 -11.07 -12.46 2.67
N ASN A 176 -10.94 -13.00 1.47
CA ASN A 176 -10.43 -12.28 0.30
C ASN A 176 -11.61 -11.62 -0.42
N PHE A 177 -11.61 -10.30 -0.55
CA PHE A 177 -12.70 -9.56 -1.19
C PHE A 177 -12.33 -8.98 -2.58
N GLY A 178 -11.27 -9.51 -3.19
CA GLY A 178 -11.08 -9.46 -4.64
C GLY A 178 -10.63 -8.13 -5.23
N GLY A 179 -10.14 -7.18 -4.43
CA GLY A 179 -9.68 -5.90 -4.96
C GLY A 179 -10.78 -4.84 -5.14
N MET A 180 -12.04 -5.13 -4.78
CA MET A 180 -13.18 -4.37 -5.31
C MET A 180 -13.85 -3.37 -4.35
N ILE A 181 -13.50 -3.33 -3.06
CA ILE A 181 -14.20 -2.48 -2.07
C ILE A 181 -14.15 -0.98 -2.40
N HIS A 182 -13.10 -0.56 -3.10
CA HIS A 182 -12.87 0.84 -3.43
C HIS A 182 -13.44 1.23 -4.80
N ILE A 183 -13.99 0.27 -5.55
CA ILE A 183 -14.52 0.49 -6.89
C ILE A 183 -15.90 1.16 -6.79
N ARG A 184 -16.00 2.38 -7.30
CA ARG A 184 -17.22 3.20 -7.24
C ARG A 184 -18.03 3.08 -8.53
N LYS A 185 -19.32 3.38 -8.47
CA LYS A 185 -20.15 3.50 -9.68
C LYS A 185 -19.58 4.60 -10.60
N PRO A 186 -19.54 4.37 -11.93
CA PRO A 186 -19.04 5.36 -12.87
C PRO A 186 -19.69 6.73 -12.66
N GLN A 187 -18.88 7.77 -12.62
CA GLN A 187 -19.33 9.16 -12.53
C GLN A 187 -18.99 9.90 -13.82
N PRO A 188 -19.77 10.93 -14.19
CA PRO A 188 -19.42 11.77 -15.33
C PRO A 188 -18.09 12.48 -15.09
N LEU A 189 -17.23 12.45 -16.11
CA LEU A 189 -15.95 13.16 -16.08
C LEU A 189 -16.18 14.68 -16.17
N PRO A 190 -15.31 15.50 -15.53
CA PRO A 190 -15.24 16.94 -15.78
C PRO A 190 -15.17 17.24 -17.27
N LYS A 191 -15.85 18.30 -17.71
CA LYS A 191 -16.05 18.62 -19.13
C LYS A 191 -14.73 18.69 -19.91
N ASP A 192 -13.72 19.33 -19.34
CA ASP A 192 -12.41 19.52 -19.97
C ASP A 192 -11.61 18.20 -20.11
N LEU A 193 -11.78 17.26 -19.17
CA LEU A 193 -11.20 15.92 -19.25
C LEU A 193 -11.95 15.09 -20.27
N LYS A 194 -13.28 15.15 -20.25
CA LYS A 194 -14.13 14.42 -21.19
C LYS A 194 -13.84 14.83 -22.64
N GLU A 195 -13.79 16.13 -22.93
CA GLU A 195 -13.45 16.65 -24.26
C GLU A 195 -12.07 16.16 -24.72
N PHE A 196 -11.05 16.26 -23.86
CA PHE A 196 -9.70 15.79 -24.21
C PHE A 196 -9.65 14.29 -24.53
N LEU A 197 -10.35 13.46 -23.74
CA LEU A 197 -10.42 12.02 -23.91
C LEU A 197 -11.23 11.62 -25.14
N ASP A 198 -12.34 12.30 -25.42
CA ASP A 198 -13.23 12.03 -26.55
C ASP A 198 -12.65 12.48 -27.89
N GLU A 199 -11.83 13.53 -27.91
CA GLU A 199 -11.11 13.95 -29.11
C GLU A 199 -10.08 12.91 -29.60
N SER A 200 -9.65 11.98 -28.75
CA SER A 200 -8.70 10.94 -29.14
C SER A 200 -9.43 9.76 -29.78
N LYS A 201 -9.14 9.50 -31.07
CA LYS A 201 -9.75 8.36 -31.78
C LYS A 201 -9.08 7.03 -31.43
N GLU A 202 -7.78 7.09 -31.20
CA GLU A 202 -6.87 5.97 -30.91
C GLU A 202 -6.84 5.61 -29.41
N GLY A 203 -7.45 6.44 -28.57
CA GLY A 203 -7.40 6.33 -27.11
C GLY A 203 -6.30 7.18 -26.48
N VAL A 204 -6.23 7.16 -25.14
CA VAL A 204 -5.33 8.03 -24.36
C VAL A 204 -4.45 7.19 -23.44
N VAL A 205 -3.17 7.53 -23.35
CA VAL A 205 -2.28 7.01 -22.31
C VAL A 205 -2.48 7.83 -21.05
N TYR A 206 -2.86 7.19 -19.95
CA TYR A 206 -2.94 7.84 -18.65
C TYR A 206 -1.65 7.58 -17.86
N PHE A 207 -0.95 8.64 -17.45
CA PHE A 207 0.29 8.57 -16.67
C PHE A 207 0.05 9.16 -15.27
N SER A 208 0.37 8.39 -14.23
CA SER A 208 0.20 8.81 -12.84
C SER A 208 1.21 8.11 -11.93
N LEU A 209 1.99 8.86 -11.15
CA LEU A 209 2.90 8.27 -10.15
C LEU A 209 2.21 7.94 -8.81
N GLY A 210 0.87 7.98 -8.77
CA GLY A 210 0.10 7.78 -7.54
C GLY A 210 0.12 9.01 -6.64
N SER A 211 -0.19 8.83 -5.35
CA SER A 211 -0.19 9.91 -4.35
C SER A 211 1.12 10.00 -3.56
N ASN A 212 1.87 8.90 -3.48
CA ASN A 212 3.07 8.79 -2.63
C ASN A 212 4.34 9.28 -3.34
N VAL A 213 4.39 9.11 -4.66
CA VAL A 213 5.42 9.68 -5.53
C VAL A 213 4.77 10.81 -6.31
N ARG A 214 5.17 12.04 -6.01
CA ARG A 214 4.63 13.23 -6.69
C ARG A 214 5.45 13.48 -7.94
N SER A 215 4.78 13.63 -9.08
CA SER A 215 5.46 13.94 -10.34
C SER A 215 6.15 15.31 -10.29
N ALA A 216 5.62 16.22 -9.48
CA ALA A 216 6.22 17.52 -9.21
C ALA A 216 7.55 17.46 -8.42
N ASP A 217 7.84 16.34 -7.75
CA ASP A 217 9.06 16.17 -6.95
C ASP A 217 10.17 15.42 -7.74
N LEU A 218 9.90 15.08 -9.00
CA LEU A 218 10.91 14.50 -9.90
C LEU A 218 12.06 15.48 -10.13
N LYS A 219 13.29 14.96 -10.21
CA LYS A 219 14.43 15.78 -10.64
C LYS A 219 14.22 16.20 -12.09
N GLN A 220 14.82 17.33 -12.46
CA GLN A 220 14.70 17.87 -13.81
C GLN A 220 15.08 16.84 -14.88
N GLU A 221 16.18 16.11 -14.70
CA GLU A 221 16.62 15.06 -15.62
C GLU A 221 15.60 13.92 -15.78
N GLU A 222 14.97 13.49 -14.68
CA GLU A 222 13.95 12.43 -14.67
C GLU A 222 12.67 12.89 -15.37
N PHE A 223 12.24 14.12 -15.08
CA PHE A 223 11.09 14.75 -15.73
C PHE A 223 11.32 14.90 -17.24
N GLU A 224 12.48 15.41 -17.65
CA GLU A 224 12.81 15.63 -19.07
C GLU A 224 12.86 14.31 -19.84
N ALA A 225 13.44 13.26 -19.25
CA ALA A 225 13.49 11.93 -19.86
C ALA A 225 12.07 11.35 -20.05
N ILE A 226 11.20 11.46 -19.04
CA ILE A 226 9.80 10.99 -19.14
C ILE A 226 9.03 11.82 -20.18
N VAL A 227 9.16 13.15 -20.16
CA VAL A 227 8.53 14.04 -21.14
C VAL A 227 8.96 13.69 -22.55
N GLN A 228 10.26 13.44 -22.78
CA GLN A 228 10.79 13.05 -24.08
C GLN A 228 10.13 11.74 -24.56
N ALA A 229 10.17 10.68 -23.74
CA ALA A 229 9.57 9.40 -24.09
C ALA A 229 8.08 9.50 -24.38
N LEU A 230 7.33 10.23 -23.54
CA LEU A 230 5.89 10.44 -23.74
C LEU A 230 5.58 11.28 -24.99
N SER A 231 6.48 12.21 -25.36
CA SER A 231 6.30 13.07 -26.54
C SER A 231 6.49 12.35 -27.87
N GLU A 232 7.23 11.23 -27.87
CA GLU A 232 7.44 10.39 -29.05
C GLU A 232 6.26 9.46 -29.34
N LEU A 233 5.34 9.30 -28.39
CA LEU A 233 4.16 8.46 -28.57
C LEU A 233 3.18 9.10 -29.58
N PRO A 234 2.60 8.30 -30.50
CA PRO A 234 1.57 8.79 -31.43
C PRO A 234 0.21 9.04 -30.75
N TYR A 235 0.14 8.88 -29.42
CA TYR A 235 -1.09 8.99 -28.63
C TYR A 235 -1.13 10.29 -27.84
N LYS A 236 -2.34 10.76 -27.54
CA LYS A 236 -2.55 11.74 -26.48
C LYS A 236 -2.21 11.11 -25.13
N VAL A 237 -1.61 11.90 -24.25
CA VAL A 237 -1.22 11.49 -22.90
C VAL A 237 -1.88 12.41 -21.88
N LEU A 238 -2.52 11.84 -20.87
CA LEU A 238 -3.00 12.55 -19.70
C LEU A 238 -2.04 12.28 -18.54
N TRP A 239 -1.35 13.29 -18.04
CA TRP A 239 -0.39 13.13 -16.95
C TRP A 239 -0.88 13.83 -15.68
N LYS A 240 -1.11 13.06 -14.60
CA LYS A 240 -1.30 13.60 -13.24
C LYS A 240 -0.02 14.26 -12.71
N TYR A 241 -0.01 15.59 -12.57
CA TYR A 241 1.14 16.38 -12.16
C TYR A 241 0.74 17.47 -11.16
N GLU A 242 1.32 17.45 -9.96
CA GLU A 242 0.77 18.15 -8.78
C GLU A 242 1.16 19.65 -8.67
N SER A 243 1.82 20.21 -9.69
CA SER A 243 2.29 21.60 -9.72
C SER A 243 1.82 22.33 -10.99
N GLU A 244 1.62 23.65 -10.88
CA GLU A 244 1.32 24.52 -12.04
C GLU A 244 2.58 24.90 -12.83
N ASP A 245 3.74 24.88 -12.15
CA ASP A 245 5.05 25.13 -12.73
C ASP A 245 5.54 23.86 -13.44
N ILE A 246 5.26 23.76 -14.73
CA ILE A 246 5.59 22.61 -15.57
C ILE A 246 6.73 23.02 -16.51
N PRO A 247 7.94 22.46 -16.34
CA PRO A 247 9.12 22.90 -17.08
C PRO A 247 9.00 22.78 -18.61
N LYS A 248 8.29 21.75 -19.10
CA LYS A 248 8.14 21.47 -20.53
C LYS A 248 6.77 20.87 -20.84
N LYS A 249 6.08 21.43 -21.84
CA LYS A 249 4.73 21.03 -22.25
C LYS A 249 4.70 20.54 -23.71
N PRO A 250 4.95 19.26 -23.99
CA PRO A 250 4.82 18.72 -25.34
C PRO A 250 3.35 18.73 -25.79
N LYS A 251 3.11 18.84 -27.10
CA LYS A 251 1.76 19.06 -27.66
C LYS A 251 0.77 17.92 -27.39
N ASN A 252 1.26 16.68 -27.28
CA ASN A 252 0.43 15.50 -27.07
C ASN A 252 0.17 15.20 -25.58
N VAL A 253 0.77 15.94 -24.64
CA VAL A 253 0.61 15.69 -23.19
C VAL A 253 -0.25 16.80 -22.55
N LYS A 254 -1.36 16.40 -21.92
CA LYS A 254 -2.16 17.26 -21.04
C LYS A 254 -1.80 16.96 -19.59
N PHE A 255 -1.30 17.97 -18.89
CA PHE A 255 -1.02 17.91 -17.45
C PHE A 255 -2.26 18.28 -16.66
N VAL A 256 -2.54 17.54 -15.59
CA VAL A 256 -3.68 17.77 -14.71
C VAL A 256 -3.30 17.52 -13.26
N LYS A 257 -3.73 18.40 -12.37
CA LYS A 257 -3.37 18.30 -10.94
C LYS A 257 -3.97 17.07 -10.25
N TRP A 258 -5.20 16.74 -10.63
CA TRP A 258 -5.94 15.62 -10.08
C TRP A 258 -6.89 15.05 -11.13
N THR A 259 -7.16 13.75 -11.04
CA THR A 259 -8.10 13.07 -11.93
C THR A 259 -9.04 12.16 -11.13
N PRO A 260 -10.31 12.02 -11.56
CA PRO A 260 -11.14 10.90 -11.14
C PRO A 260 -10.63 9.61 -11.80
N GLN A 261 -9.56 9.03 -11.24
CA GLN A 261 -8.78 7.96 -11.86
C GLN A 261 -9.63 6.77 -12.35
N GLN A 262 -10.60 6.29 -11.58
CA GLN A 262 -11.45 5.16 -12.00
C GLN A 262 -12.28 5.49 -13.25
N ASP A 263 -12.80 6.71 -13.34
CA ASP A 263 -13.63 7.13 -14.46
C ASP A 263 -12.79 7.43 -15.70
N VAL A 264 -11.56 7.95 -15.51
CA VAL A 264 -10.57 8.07 -16.60
C VAL A 264 -10.24 6.69 -17.15
N LEU A 265 -9.87 5.73 -16.29
CA LEU A 265 -9.51 4.37 -16.71
C LEU A 265 -10.65 3.62 -17.42
N ARG A 266 -11.91 3.94 -17.11
CA ARG A 266 -13.11 3.38 -17.77
C ARG A 266 -13.48 4.07 -19.09
N SER A 267 -12.81 5.17 -19.42
CA SER A 267 -13.06 5.92 -20.64
C SER A 267 -12.28 5.33 -21.82
N ARG A 268 -11.82 6.16 -22.76
CA ARG A 268 -10.97 5.77 -23.89
C ARG A 268 -9.49 5.56 -23.49
N THR A 269 -9.21 5.11 -22.27
CA THR A 269 -7.83 4.84 -21.85
C THR A 269 -7.31 3.61 -22.58
N LEU A 270 -6.25 3.79 -23.37
CA LEU A 270 -5.56 2.73 -24.11
C LEU A 270 -4.48 2.07 -23.25
N GLY A 271 -3.78 2.86 -22.44
CA GLY A 271 -2.70 2.39 -21.58
C GLY A 271 -2.63 3.20 -20.30
N TYR A 272 -2.23 2.55 -19.22
CA TYR A 272 -2.02 3.18 -17.92
C TYR A 272 -0.58 2.96 -17.46
N VAL A 273 0.16 4.05 -17.31
CA VAL A 273 1.50 4.06 -16.73
C VAL A 273 1.37 4.56 -15.30
N SER A 274 1.48 3.62 -14.36
CA SER A 274 1.54 3.93 -12.94
C SER A 274 3.00 4.03 -12.50
N ALA A 275 3.32 4.83 -11.49
CA ALA A 275 4.40 4.43 -10.60
C ALA A 275 3.93 3.14 -9.93
N TYR A 276 4.41 2.01 -10.45
CA TYR A 276 4.66 0.90 -9.57
C TYR A 276 5.92 1.31 -8.80
N ILE A 277 5.79 1.52 -7.49
CA ILE A 277 6.96 1.29 -6.65
C ILE A 277 7.40 -0.12 -7.03
N ASN A 278 8.59 -0.24 -7.61
CA ASN A 278 9.17 -1.52 -8.02
C ASN A 278 9.29 -2.42 -6.79
N PHE A 279 8.22 -3.10 -6.44
CA PHE A 279 8.22 -4.32 -5.64
C PHE A 279 8.27 -5.56 -6.54
N LEU A 280 8.04 -5.40 -7.85
CA LEU A 280 7.84 -6.50 -8.79
C LEU A 280 8.69 -6.33 -10.07
N LYS A 281 9.96 -6.77 -10.03
CA LYS A 281 10.56 -7.35 -11.25
C LYS A 281 9.95 -8.74 -11.39
N GLY A 282 9.09 -8.97 -12.36
CA GLY A 282 8.46 -10.29 -12.51
C GLY A 282 7.38 -10.47 -13.56
N ILE A 283 6.98 -9.42 -14.29
CA ILE A 283 6.11 -9.58 -15.46
C ILE A 283 6.88 -9.08 -16.67
N GLN A 284 7.79 -9.92 -17.16
CA GLN A 284 8.13 -9.91 -18.59
C GLN A 284 7.03 -10.73 -19.27
N MET A 285 6.25 -10.07 -20.15
CA MET A 285 5.64 -10.77 -21.27
C MET A 285 6.71 -11.05 -22.31
#